data_AF-A0A965VHU6-F1
#
_entry.id   AF-A0A965VHU6-F1
#
_cell.length_a   1.000
_cell.length_b   1.000
_cell.length_c   1.000
_cell.angle_alpha   90.00
_cell.angle_beta   90.00
_cell.angle_gamma   90.00
#
_symmetry.space_group_name_H-M   'P 1'
#
loop_
_entity.id
_entity.type
_entity.pdbx_description
1 polymer ?
#
loop_
_entity_poly.entity_id
_entity_poly.type
_entity_poly.pdbx_seq_one_letter_code
_entity_poly.pdbx_strand_id
1 'polypeptide(L)' 'MSGAALPPSPQGLREKLFTAGYIADEDVASLVWMALSLERPVLLEGEAGV' A
#
# COMPACT_ATOMS: atom_id res chain seq x y z
N MET A 1 -9.90 -3.80 16.34
CA MET A 1 -8.90 -3.54 15.28
C MET A 1 -9.17 -2.13 14.80
N SER A 2 -8.25 -1.19 15.03
CA SER A 2 -8.46 0.20 14.60
C SER A 2 -8.51 0.21 13.08
N GLY A 3 -9.66 0.53 12.50
CA GLY A 3 -9.81 0.66 11.05
C GLY A 3 -8.98 1.83 10.58
N ALA A 4 -7.78 1.58 10.08
CA ALA A 4 -6.97 2.63 9.48
C ALA A 4 -7.75 3.20 8.29
N ALA A 5 -7.96 4.51 8.29
CA ALA A 5 -8.68 5.17 7.21
C ALA A 5 -7.97 4.88 5.88
N LEU A 6 -8.72 4.30 4.93
CA LEU A 6 -8.26 4.01 3.59
C LEU A 6 -7.65 5.29 2.99
N PRO A 7 -6.43 5.24 2.42
CA PRO A 7 -5.87 6.37 1.71
C PRO A 7 -6.77 6.76 0.53
N PRO A 8 -6.95 8.06 0.24
CA PRO A 8 -7.89 8.50 -0.80
C PRO A 8 -7.44 8.16 -2.23
N SER A 9 -6.17 7.82 -2.42
CA SER A 9 -5.59 7.46 -3.72
C SER A 9 -4.32 6.60 -3.54
N PRO A 10 -3.84 5.95 -4.61
CA PRO A 10 -2.52 5.30 -4.61
C PRO A 10 -1.38 6.25 -4.19
N GLN A 11 -1.42 7.51 -4.63
CA GLN A 11 -0.43 8.51 -4.24
C GLN A 11 -0.48 8.80 -2.73
N GLY A 12 -1.69 8.94 -2.16
CA GLY A 12 -1.85 9.11 -0.72
C GLY A 12 -1.41 7.90 0.10
N LEU A 13 -1.53 6.68 -0.45
CA LEU A 13 -0.97 5.49 0.18
C LEU A 13 0.56 5.55 0.17
N ARG A 14 1.17 5.89 -0.97
CA ARG A 14 2.62 5.99 -1.11
C ARG A 14 3.23 7.03 -0.16
N GLU A 15 2.57 8.17 0.01
CA GLU A 15 2.99 9.20 0.99
C GLU A 15 2.93 8.70 2.43
N LYS A 16 1.88 7.94 2.79
CA LYS A 16 1.77 7.30 4.11
C LYS A 16 2.85 6.25 4.32
N LEU A 17 3.12 5.41 3.32
CA LEU A 17 4.20 4.42 3.35
C LEU A 17 5.56 5.09 3.53
N PHE A 18 5.83 6.15 2.75
CA PHE A 18 7.07 6.93 2.86
C PHE A 18 7.26 7.54 4.25
N THR A 19 6.21 8.12 4.82
CA THR A 19 6.24 8.67 6.18
C THR A 19 6.51 7.60 7.24
N ALA A 20 6.09 6.36 6.99
CA ALA A 20 6.35 5.20 7.83
C ALA A 20 7.72 4.54 7.57
N GLY A 21 8.53 5.06 6.63
CA GLY A 21 9.85 4.53 6.29
C GLY A 21 9.85 3.45 5.21
N TYR A 22 8.71 3.21 4.55
CA TYR A 22 8.59 2.29 3.42
C TYR A 22 8.70 3.02 2.08
N ILE A 23 9.37 2.41 1.12
CA ILE A 23 9.44 2.93 -0.26
C ILE A 23 8.59 2.00 -1.12
N ALA A 24 7.51 2.53 -1.68
CA ALA A 24 6.70 1.83 -2.67
C ALA A 24 6.80 2.55 -4.00
N ASP A 25 7.03 1.80 -5.07
CA ASP A 25 6.85 2.30 -6.42
C ASP A 25 5.36 2.53 -6.74
N GLU A 26 5.09 3.06 -7.93
CA GLU A 26 3.73 3.39 -8.36
C GLU A 26 2.84 2.14 -8.51
N ASP A 27 3.40 1.03 -8.97
CA ASP A 27 2.66 -0.20 -9.25
C ASP A 27 2.26 -0.89 -7.94
N VAL A 28 3.20 -1.04 -7.00
CA VAL A 28 2.96 -1.59 -5.67
C VAL A 28 1.97 -0.72 -4.90
N ALA A 29 2.14 0.60 -4.93
CA ALA A 29 1.19 1.51 -4.27
C ALA A 29 -0.22 1.38 -4.86
N SER A 30 -0.35 1.24 -6.18
CA SER A 30 -1.64 1.07 -6.84
C SER A 30 -2.28 -0.27 -6.49
N LEU A 31 -1.52 -1.37 -6.53
CA LEU A 31 -1.99 -2.71 -6.20
C LEU A 31 -2.43 -2.83 -4.73
N VAL A 32 -1.63 -2.33 -3.78
CA VAL A 32 -1.96 -2.37 -2.36
C VAL A 32 -3.17 -1.47 -2.07
N TRP A 33 -3.25 -0.29 -2.68
CA TRP A 33 -4.42 0.57 -2.55
C TRP A 33 -5.70 -0.12 -3.05
N MET A 34 -5.64 -0.79 -4.21
CA MET A 34 -6.76 -1.58 -4.73
C MET A 34 -7.13 -2.74 -3.80
N ALA A 35 -6.15 -3.47 -3.27
CA ALA A 35 -6.36 -4.58 -2.34
C ALA A 35 -7.12 -4.12 -1.09
N LEU A 36 -6.71 -3.00 -0.51
CA LEU A 36 -7.38 -2.38 0.64
C LEU A 36 -8.78 -1.86 0.28
N SER A 37 -8.94 -1.26 -0.91
CA SER A 37 -10.22 -0.68 -1.36
C SER A 37 -11.26 -1.76 -1.67
N LEU A 38 -10.83 -2.89 -2.23
CA LEU A 38 -11.69 -4.02 -2.59
C LEU A 38 -11.86 -5.02 -1.44
N GLU A 39 -11.16 -4.81 -0.32
CA GLU A 39 -11.05 -5.76 0.79
C GLU A 39 -10.64 -7.17 0.33
N ARG A 40 -9.76 -7.23 -0.67
CA ARG A 40 -9.26 -8.48 -1.26
C ARG A 40 -7.80 -8.70 -0.86
N PRO A 41 -7.46 -9.87 -0.29
CA PRO A 41 -6.08 -10.19 0.02
C PRO A 41 -5.26 -10.33 -1.27
N VAL A 42 -4.02 -9.86 -1.23
CA VAL A 42 -3.03 -9.96 -2.32
C VAL A 42 -1.75 -10.58 -1.76
N LEU A 43 -1.12 -11.45 -2.55
CA LEU A 43 0.23 -11.94 -2.29
C LEU A 43 1.22 -10.97 -2.95
N LEU A 44 2.12 -10.40 -2.16
CA LEU A 44 3.22 -9.57 -2.65
C LEU A 44 4.49 -10.42 -2.64
N GLU A 45 5.13 -10.53 -3.80
CA GLU A 45 6.40 -11.22 -3.97
C GLU A 45 7.48 -10.21 -4.38
N GLY A 46 8.68 -10.38 -3.84
CA GLY A 46 9.83 -9.51 -4.07
C GLY A 46 11.08 -10.12 -3.46
N GLU A 47 12.23 -9.58 -3.83
CA GLU A 47 13.51 -9.97 -3.25
C GLU A 47 13.56 -9.68 -1.74
N ALA A 48 14.43 -10.35 -1.00
CA ALA A 48 14.58 -10.06 0.42
C ALA A 48 15.13 -8.64 0.62
N GLY A 49 14.38 -7.80 1.34
CA GLY A 49 14.77 -6.43 1.64
C GLY A 49 14.15 -5.35 0.73
N VAL A 50 13.22 -5.72 -0.15
CA VAL A 50 12.27 -4.79 -0.78
C VAL A 50 10.89 -4.82 -0.11
#